data_AF-Q1IYA5-F1
#
_entry.id   AF-Q1IYA5-F1
#
_cell.length_a   1.000
_cell.length_b   1.000
_cell.length_c   1.000
_cell.angle_alpha   90.00
_cell.angle_beta   90.00
_cell.angle_gamma   90.00
#
_symmetry.space_group_name_H-M   'P 1'
#
loop_
_entity.id
_entity.type
_entity.pdbx_description
1 polymer ?
#
loop_
_entity_poly.entity_id
_entity_poly.type
_entity_poly.pdbx_seq_one_letter_code
_entity_poly.pdbx_strand_id
1 'polypeptide(L)'
;MPRMKTDPVDLTLFLAQSVVDQPSLVRVSRRGPTVIVRVGPGEEGRLIGRQGRVIQAIRTLVRAASDPHERVNVDLDAPRKP
;
A
#
# COMPACT_ATOMS: atom_id res chain seq x y z
N MET A 1 25.49 -12.15 -2.29
CA MET A 1 24.13 -12.23 -2.83
C MET A 1 23.56 -10.82 -2.86
N PRO A 2 23.16 -10.27 -4.02
CA PRO A 2 22.45 -9.00 -4.01
C PRO A 2 21.16 -9.24 -3.23
N ARG A 3 20.94 -8.52 -2.12
CA ARG A 3 19.59 -8.43 -1.55
C ARG A 3 18.74 -7.81 -2.66
N MET A 4 17.79 -8.58 -3.23
CA MET A 4 16.69 -7.96 -3.97
C MET A 4 16.03 -7.00 -2.99
N LYS A 5 16.30 -5.69 -3.15
CA LYS A 5 15.52 -4.68 -2.46
C LYS A 5 14.15 -4.75 -3.11
N THR A 6 13.17 -5.30 -2.41
CA THR A 6 11.78 -5.28 -2.89
C THR A 6 11.35 -3.83 -3.00
N ASP A 7 10.98 -3.38 -4.21
CA ASP A 7 10.48 -2.02 -4.38
C ASP A 7 9.22 -1.86 -3.50
N PRO A 8 9.15 -0.85 -2.62
CA PRO A 8 7.96 -0.54 -1.84
C PRO A 8 6.70 -0.42 -2.69
N VAL A 9 6.80 0.05 -3.93
CA VAL A 9 5.68 0.16 -4.87
C VAL A 9 5.15 -1.22 -5.26
N ASP A 10 6.05 -2.12 -5.68
CA ASP A 10 5.67 -3.47 -6.13
C ASP A 10 5.08 -4.30 -5.00
N LEU A 11 5.67 -4.25 -3.81
CA LEU A 11 5.15 -4.94 -2.64
C LEU A 11 3.77 -4.40 -2.24
N THR A 12 3.60 -3.08 -2.25
CA THR A 12 2.31 -2.47 -1.93
C THR A 12 1.25 -2.88 -2.95
N LEU A 13 1.59 -2.91 -4.25
CA LEU A 13 0.68 -3.34 -5.31
C LEU A 13 0.23 -4.78 -5.09
N PHE A 14 1.17 -5.69 -4.86
CA PHE A 14 0.89 -7.11 -4.62
C PHE A 14 -0.03 -7.31 -3.41
N LEU A 15 0.28 -6.65 -2.29
CA LEU A 15 -0.52 -6.76 -1.06
C LEU A 15 -1.93 -6.17 -1.24
N ALA A 16 -2.03 -5.01 -1.87
CA ALA A 16 -3.33 -4.36 -2.10
C ALA A 16 -4.22 -5.19 -3.05
N GLN A 17 -3.66 -5.74 -4.12
CA GLN A 17 -4.39 -6.63 -5.05
C GLN A 17 -4.91 -7.90 -4.37
N SER A 18 -4.22 -8.38 -3.32
CA SER A 18 -4.63 -9.58 -2.57
C SER A 18 -5.80 -9.34 -1.60
N VAL A 19 -6.17 -8.08 -1.35
CA VAL A 19 -7.18 -7.70 -0.35
C VAL A 19 -8.50 -7.26 -0.98
N VAL A 20 -8.46 -6.76 -2.21
CA VAL A 20 -9.63 -6.20 -2.91
C VAL A 20 -10.28 -7.24 -3.85
N ASP A 21 -11.50 -6.99 -4.30
CA ASP A 21 -12.21 -7.88 -5.24
C ASP A 21 -11.85 -7.56 -6.70
N GLN A 22 -11.44 -6.31 -7.00
CA GLN A 22 -11.09 -5.83 -8.33
C GLN A 22 -9.58 -5.50 -8.44
N PRO A 23 -8.68 -6.50 -8.40
CA PRO A 23 -7.22 -6.28 -8.37
C PRO A 23 -6.68 -5.52 -9.58
N SER A 24 -7.36 -5.58 -10.73
CA SER A 24 -7.01 -4.85 -11.94
C SER A 24 -7.20 -3.32 -11.84
N LEU A 25 -8.01 -2.86 -10.87
CA LEU A 25 -8.24 -1.44 -10.61
C LEU A 25 -7.25 -0.85 -9.59
N VAL A 26 -6.41 -1.69 -8.97
CA VAL A 26 -5.39 -1.21 -8.03
C VAL A 26 -4.28 -0.48 -8.80
N ARG A 27 -3.97 0.73 -8.36
CA ARG A 27 -2.87 1.53 -8.87
C ARG A 27 -2.01 1.99 -7.70
N VAL A 28 -0.70 1.84 -7.83
CA VAL A 28 0.26 2.31 -6.83
C VAL A 28 1.21 3.30 -7.48
N SER A 29 1.49 4.39 -6.80
CA SER A 29 2.44 5.41 -7.24
C SER A 29 3.27 5.90 -6.06
N ARG A 30 4.44 6.48 -6.33
CA ARG A 30 5.32 7.00 -5.28
C ARG A 30 5.50 8.51 -5.41
N ARG A 31 5.34 9.23 -4.30
CA ARG A 31 5.64 10.67 -4.18
C ARG A 31 6.56 10.88 -2.98
N GLY A 32 7.85 11.05 -3.25
CA GLY A 32 8.88 11.14 -2.21
C GLY A 32 8.88 9.87 -1.32
N PRO A 33 8.77 10.01 0.02
CA PRO A 33 8.73 8.86 0.92
C PRO A 33 7.37 8.15 0.94
N THR A 34 6.33 8.71 0.32
CA THR A 34 4.96 8.17 0.42
C THR A 34 4.60 7.36 -0.82
N VAL A 35 4.23 6.10 -0.59
CA VAL A 35 3.57 5.21 -1.55
C VAL A 35 2.07 5.44 -1.44
N ILE A 36 1.44 5.81 -2.55
CA ILE A 36 0.02 6.13 -2.64
C ILE A 36 -0.68 4.98 -3.38
N VAL A 37 -1.69 4.40 -2.74
CA VAL A 37 -2.53 3.33 -3.26
C VAL A 37 -3.88 3.90 -3.66
N ARG A 38 -4.34 3.53 -4.85
CA ARG A 38 -5.71 3.76 -5.35
C ARG A 38 -6.34 2.41 -5.63
N VAL A 39 -7.62 2.28 -5.31
CA VAL A 39 -8.42 1.05 -5.52
C VAL A 39 -9.69 1.36 -6.28
N GLY A 40 -10.45 0.32 -6.65
CA GLY A 40 -11.76 0.49 -7.26
C GLY A 40 -12.74 1.22 -6.31
N PRO A 41 -13.75 1.93 -6.85
CA PRO A 41 -14.76 2.61 -6.02
C PRO A 41 -15.45 1.64 -5.06
N GLY A 42 -15.46 1.96 -3.76
CA GLY A 42 -16.09 1.14 -2.73
C GLY A 42 -15.20 0.04 -2.14
N GLU A 43 -13.97 -0.12 -2.64
CA GLU A 43 -13.01 -1.10 -2.12
C GLU A 43 -12.13 -0.54 -1.00
N GLU A 44 -12.19 0.76 -0.73
CA GLU A 44 -11.36 1.42 0.28
C GLU A 44 -11.57 0.77 1.67
N GLY A 45 -12.81 0.44 2.00
CA GLY A 45 -13.15 -0.22 3.28
C GLY A 45 -12.48 -1.58 3.47
N ARG A 46 -12.26 -2.33 2.38
CA ARG A 46 -11.56 -3.62 2.41
C ARG A 46 -10.07 -3.43 2.67
N LEU A 47 -9.46 -2.48 1.96
CA LEU A 47 -8.03 -2.17 2.11
C LEU A 47 -7.71 -1.54 3.48
N ILE A 48 -8.59 -0.69 4.00
CA ILE A 48 -8.48 -0.14 5.36
C ILE A 48 -8.68 -1.28 6.37
N GLY A 49 -9.72 -2.09 6.19
CA GLY A 49 -10.11 -3.15 7.11
C GLY A 49 -10.69 -2.61 8.43
N ARG A 50 -11.25 -3.51 9.25
CA ARG A 50 -11.87 -3.13 10.53
C ARG A 50 -10.86 -2.44 11.45
N GLN A 51 -11.16 -1.19 11.84
CA GLN A 51 -10.29 -0.31 12.64
C GLN A 51 -8.91 -0.04 12.00
N GLY A 52 -8.81 -0.13 10.66
CA GLY A 52 -7.55 0.12 9.97
C GLY A 52 -6.55 -1.03 10.02
N ARG A 53 -6.91 -2.21 10.54
CA ARG A 53 -5.96 -3.30 10.78
C ARG A 53 -5.26 -3.81 9.51
N VAL A 54 -5.93 -3.77 8.36
CA VAL A 54 -5.36 -4.27 7.10
C VAL A 54 -4.33 -3.28 6.55
N ILE A 55 -4.69 -1.99 6.44
CA ILE A 55 -3.74 -0.97 5.98
C ILE A 55 -2.53 -0.83 6.92
N GLN A 56 -2.71 -1.03 8.23
CA GLN A 56 -1.59 -1.05 9.17
C GLN A 56 -0.66 -2.25 8.94
N ALA A 57 -1.19 -3.45 8.69
CA ALA A 57 -0.36 -4.61 8.35
C ALA A 57 0.44 -4.38 7.06
N ILE A 58 -0.18 -3.79 6.03
CA ILE A 58 0.51 -3.43 4.77
C ILE A 58 1.65 -2.44 5.06
N ARG A 59 1.40 -1.36 5.82
CA ARG A 59 2.42 -0.39 6.23
C ARG A 59 3.61 -1.07 6.94
N THR A 60 3.32 -1.98 7.87
CA THR A 60 4.36 -2.72 8.61
C THR A 60 5.20 -3.58 7.68
N LEU A 61 4.59 -4.36 6.78
CA LEU A 61 5.31 -5.24 5.86
C LEU A 61 6.16 -4.43 4.87
N VAL A 62 5.60 -3.38 4.29
CA VAL A 62 6.32 -2.51 3.35
C VAL A 62 7.52 -1.86 4.03
N ARG A 63 7.33 -1.32 5.24
CA ARG A 63 8.42 -0.72 6.01
C ARG A 63 9.51 -1.75 6.38
N ALA A 64 9.13 -2.98 6.71
CA ALA A 64 10.08 -4.04 7.06
C ALA A 64 10.88 -4.55 5.84
N ALA A 65 10.28 -4.52 4.64
CA ALA A 65 10.93 -4.92 3.40
C ALA A 65 11.77 -3.80 2.75
N SER A 66 11.54 -2.54 3.16
CA SER A 66 12.26 -1.35 2.67
C SER A 66 13.65 -1.21 3.29
N ASP A 67 14.46 -0.30 2.72
CA ASP A 67 15.75 0.07 3.31
C ASP A 67 15.53 0.72 4.70
N PRO A 68 16.20 0.25 5.77
CA PRO A 68 16.05 0.85 7.11
C PRO A 68 16.43 2.33 7.19
N HIS A 69 17.25 2.82 6.25
CA HIS A 69 17.65 4.23 6.18
C HIS A 69 16.68 5.08 5.34
N GLU A 70 15.72 4.44 4.66
CA GLU A 70 14.71 5.11 3.85
C GLU A 70 13.41 5.27 4.63
N ARG A 71 12.87 6.49 4.62
CA ARG A 71 11.52 6.71 5.14
C ARG A 71 10.51 6.28 4.09
N VAL A 72 9.66 5.33 4.44
CA VAL A 72 8.57 4.84 3.60
C VAL A 72 7.25 4.92 4.37
N ASN A 73 6.27 5.59 3.78
CA ASN A 73 4.89 5.63 4.24
C ASN A 73 3.99 5.02 3.16
N VAL A 74 2.89 4.38 3.56
CA VAL A 74 1.87 3.91 2.63
C VAL A 74 0.56 4.60 2.97
N ASP A 75 -0.06 5.26 2.00
CA ASP A 75 -1.34 5.92 2.15
C ASP A 75 -2.33 5.46 1.08
N LEU A 76 -3.59 5.40 1.48
CA LEU A 76 -4.70 5.16 0.59
C LEU A 76 -5.25 6.51 0.13
N ASP A 77 -5.32 6.71 -1.18
CA ASP A 77 -5.98 7.85 -1.81
C ASP A 77 -7.50 7.65 -1.75
N ALA A 78 -8.04 7.70 -0.53
CA ALA A 78 -9.46 7.78 -0.31
C ALA A 78 -9.91 9.23 -0.52
N PRO A 79 -11.03 9.49 -1.22
CA PRO A 79 -11.58 10.83 -1.31
C PRO A 79 -11.77 11.38 0.10
N ARG A 80 -11.15 12.53 0.41
CA ARG A 80 -11.41 13.24 1.66
C ARG A 80 -12.88 13.58 1.66
N LYS A 81 -13.62 13.09 2.66
CA LYS A 81 -14.98 13.56 2.90
C LYS A 81 -14.86 15.07 3.22
N PRO A 82 -15.59 15.95 2.53
CA PRO A 82 -15.54 17.39 2.78
C PRO A 82 -15.92 17.74 4.20
#